data_AF-A0A9X3STR9-F1
#
_entry.id   AF-A0A9X3STR9-F1
#
_cell.length_a   1.000
_cell.length_b   1.000
_cell.length_c   1.000
_cell.angle_alpha   90.00
_cell.angle_beta   90.00
_cell.angle_gamma   90.00
#
_symmetry.space_group_name_H-M   'P 1'
#
loop_
_entity.id
_entity.type
_entity.pdbx_description
1 polymer ?
#
loop_
_entity_poly.entity_id
_entity_poly.type
_entity_poly.pdbx_seq_one_letter_code
_entity_poly.pdbx_strand_id
1 'polypeptide(L)'
;MNTTSTKRIERVAGTRDAIVNAAERLFAEQGVQAVSNRQISEAAGQGNNAAVGYHFGTKADLIREIVRRHVEKMEPLRERMYASIKDSKRLRDWVECLVVPVCDHYDSLGEPSWFARFTAQIQFDPQLRSIVEDEALRAESLDRTVDGISRFMPSLPEDVVAERFRMMQMLMVLTPASREASLAKGEPVYGSSWREAGGALIDAIVGLLEAPHHAQELAGEHHDDHRLRGQMRLAGDIADLPFKHDASVYEVYEPPVTW
;
A
#
# COMPACT_ATOMS: atom_id res chain seq x y z
N MET A 1 -35.63 -25.04 -4.68
CA MET A 1 -34.35 -24.62 -4.07
C MET A 1 -34.50 -24.68 -2.56
N ASN A 2 -33.61 -25.39 -1.86
CA ASN A 2 -33.86 -25.93 -0.51
C ASN A 2 -33.35 -24.99 0.61
N THR A 3 -34.24 -24.56 1.50
CA THR A 3 -34.01 -23.53 2.56
C THR A 3 -32.86 -23.87 3.52
N THR A 4 -32.54 -25.15 3.69
CA THR A 4 -31.42 -25.65 4.51
C THR A 4 -30.04 -25.32 3.90
N SER A 5 -29.94 -25.24 2.57
CA SER A 5 -28.70 -24.86 1.87
C SER A 5 -28.41 -23.37 2.05
N THR A 6 -29.45 -22.52 2.01
CA THR A 6 -29.34 -21.07 2.15
C THR A 6 -28.87 -20.68 3.56
N LYS A 7 -29.48 -21.26 4.61
CA LYS A 7 -29.06 -21.01 6.00
C LYS A 7 -27.61 -21.42 6.28
N ARG A 8 -27.12 -22.50 5.64
CA ARG A 8 -25.73 -22.94 5.79
C ARG A 8 -24.76 -21.98 5.10
N ILE A 9 -25.12 -21.46 3.93
CA ILE A 9 -24.33 -20.46 3.19
C ILE A 9 -24.25 -19.15 3.99
N GLU A 10 -25.38 -18.66 4.50
CA GLU A 10 -25.45 -17.45 5.34
C GLU A 10 -24.60 -17.58 6.60
N ARG A 11 -24.66 -18.72 7.28
CA ARG A 11 -23.84 -18.97 8.48
C ARG A 11 -22.34 -19.00 8.15
N VAL A 12 -21.97 -19.63 7.03
CA VAL A 12 -20.57 -19.68 6.57
C VAL A 12 -20.07 -18.30 6.19
N ALA A 13 -20.89 -17.49 5.51
CA ALA A 13 -20.56 -16.10 5.18
C ALA A 13 -20.36 -15.26 6.46
N GLY A 14 -21.28 -15.35 7.43
CA GLY A 14 -21.16 -14.64 8.70
C GLY A 14 -19.91 -15.04 9.51
N THR A 15 -19.55 -16.34 9.53
CA THR A 15 -18.30 -16.79 10.15
C THR A 15 -17.06 -16.25 9.42
N ARG A 16 -17.08 -16.26 8.08
CA ARG A 16 -15.98 -15.74 7.25
C ARG A 16 -15.74 -14.26 7.53
N ASP A 17 -16.80 -13.45 7.55
CA ASP A 17 -16.72 -12.01 7.83
C ASP A 17 -16.22 -11.73 9.25
N ALA A 18 -16.69 -12.50 10.24
CA ALA A 18 -16.23 -12.39 11.62
C ALA A 18 -14.72 -12.65 11.75
N ILE A 19 -14.21 -13.66 11.03
CA ILE A 19 -12.77 -13.97 11.00
C ILE A 19 -11.97 -12.84 10.33
N VAL A 20 -12.43 -12.33 9.18
CA VAL A 20 -11.75 -11.22 8.47
C VAL A 20 -11.67 -9.98 9.36
N ASN A 21 -12.79 -9.56 9.97
CA ASN A 21 -12.84 -8.40 10.85
C ASN A 21 -11.93 -8.58 12.08
N ALA A 22 -11.95 -9.77 12.70
CA ALA A 22 -11.10 -10.05 13.85
C ALA A 22 -9.61 -10.05 13.48
N ALA A 23 -9.26 -10.59 12.32
CA ALA A 23 -7.89 -10.64 11.83
C ALA A 23 -7.36 -9.23 11.50
N GLU A 24 -8.11 -8.43 10.74
CA GLU A 24 -7.74 -7.04 10.42
C GLU A 24 -7.43 -6.24 11.69
N ARG A 25 -8.35 -6.28 12.67
CA ARG A 25 -8.17 -5.62 13.96
C ARG A 25 -6.91 -6.10 14.67
N LEU A 26 -6.75 -7.42 14.85
CA LEU A 26 -5.61 -7.97 15.60
C LEU A 26 -4.29 -7.67 14.91
N PHE A 27 -4.23 -7.77 13.57
CA PHE A 27 -3.04 -7.44 12.82
C PHE A 27 -2.69 -5.95 12.93
N ALA A 28 -3.67 -5.05 12.88
CA ALA A 28 -3.45 -3.62 13.07
C ALA A 28 -2.96 -3.26 14.48
N GLU A 29 -3.46 -3.96 15.50
CA GLU A 29 -3.16 -3.67 16.92
C GLU A 29 -1.87 -4.34 17.42
N GLN A 30 -1.56 -5.53 16.94
CA GLN A 30 -0.48 -6.39 17.50
C GLN A 30 0.61 -6.71 16.48
N GLY A 31 0.43 -6.31 15.23
CA GLY A 31 1.30 -6.66 14.12
C GLY A 31 1.00 -8.05 13.57
N VAL A 32 1.26 -8.23 12.27
CA VAL A 32 0.93 -9.47 11.57
C VAL A 32 1.64 -10.64 12.22
N GLN A 33 2.94 -10.56 12.45
CA GLN A 33 3.75 -11.70 12.91
C GLN A 33 3.36 -12.22 14.31
N ALA A 34 2.87 -11.37 15.21
CA ALA A 34 2.52 -11.75 16.58
C ALA A 34 1.17 -12.47 16.71
N VAL A 35 0.33 -12.42 15.68
CA VAL A 35 -1.05 -12.92 15.74
C VAL A 35 -1.16 -14.34 15.16
N SER A 36 -1.72 -15.25 15.96
CA SER A 36 -1.98 -16.65 15.61
C SER A 36 -3.43 -16.90 15.15
N ASN A 37 -3.65 -17.98 14.40
CA ASN A 37 -5.00 -18.43 13.99
C ASN A 37 -5.91 -18.73 15.19
N ARG A 38 -5.35 -19.15 16.34
CA ARG A 38 -6.08 -19.34 17.58
C ARG A 38 -6.62 -18.01 18.11
N GLN A 39 -5.77 -16.99 18.23
CA GLN A 39 -6.19 -15.66 18.68
C GLN A 39 -7.27 -15.08 17.76
N ILE A 40 -7.13 -15.26 16.45
CA ILE A 40 -8.14 -14.82 15.47
C ILE A 40 -9.46 -15.57 15.67
N SER A 41 -9.42 -16.90 15.83
CA SER A 41 -10.63 -17.71 16.04
C SER A 41 -11.37 -17.32 17.32
N GLU A 42 -10.62 -17.13 18.41
CA GLU A 42 -11.16 -16.68 19.70
C GLU A 42 -11.79 -15.29 19.59
N ALA A 43 -11.10 -14.34 18.96
CA ALA A 43 -11.61 -12.98 18.74
C ALA A 43 -12.82 -12.93 17.79
N ALA A 44 -12.93 -13.87 16.86
CA ALA A 44 -14.07 -14.04 15.96
C ALA A 44 -15.24 -14.83 16.61
N GLY A 45 -15.16 -15.17 17.90
CA GLY A 45 -16.18 -15.93 18.61
C GLY A 45 -16.31 -17.39 18.15
N GLN A 46 -15.27 -17.94 17.52
CA GLN A 46 -15.26 -19.31 17.04
C GLN A 46 -14.68 -20.24 18.12
N GLY A 47 -15.46 -21.21 18.57
CA GLY A 47 -15.01 -22.22 19.55
C GLY A 47 -14.02 -23.25 18.98
N ASN A 48 -13.68 -23.17 17.68
CA ASN A 48 -12.78 -24.09 17.00
C ASN A 48 -11.62 -23.34 16.32
N ASN A 49 -10.40 -23.61 16.77
CA ASN A 49 -9.16 -23.02 16.25
C ASN A 49 -8.85 -23.40 14.79
N ALA A 50 -9.51 -24.43 14.26
CA ALA A 50 -9.39 -24.82 12.86
C ALA A 50 -10.22 -23.93 11.90
N ALA A 51 -11.11 -23.07 12.40
CA ALA A 51 -12.01 -22.28 11.57
C ALA A 51 -11.25 -21.37 10.58
N VAL A 52 -10.19 -20.69 11.02
CA VAL A 52 -9.36 -19.84 10.16
C VAL A 52 -8.71 -20.66 9.04
N GLY A 53 -8.07 -21.79 9.39
CA GLY A 53 -7.44 -22.66 8.40
C GLY A 53 -8.45 -23.30 7.44
N TYR A 54 -9.65 -23.64 7.91
CA TYR A 54 -10.72 -24.19 7.07
C TYR A 54 -11.25 -23.18 6.05
N HIS A 55 -11.41 -21.90 6.43
CA HIS A 55 -11.99 -20.88 5.56
C HIS A 55 -10.99 -20.20 4.63
N PHE A 56 -9.74 -20.05 5.05
CA PHE A 56 -8.74 -19.26 4.33
C PHE A 56 -7.53 -20.09 3.92
N GLY A 57 -7.30 -21.25 4.51
CA GLY A 57 -6.06 -22.01 4.30
C GLY A 57 -4.90 -21.34 5.03
N THR A 58 -4.21 -20.42 4.35
CA THR A 58 -3.00 -19.79 4.87
C THR A 58 -3.25 -18.38 5.45
N LYS A 59 -2.30 -17.88 6.22
CA LYS A 59 -2.30 -16.50 6.71
C LYS A 59 -2.19 -15.49 5.57
N ALA A 60 -1.41 -15.83 4.53
CA ALA A 60 -1.28 -15.02 3.32
C ALA A 60 -2.63 -14.89 2.58
N ASP A 61 -3.41 -15.97 2.51
CA ASP A 61 -4.76 -15.94 1.91
C ASP A 61 -5.76 -15.12 2.73
N LEU A 62 -5.64 -15.15 4.06
CA LEU A 62 -6.44 -14.29 4.94
C LEU A 62 -6.09 -12.82 4.76
N ILE A 63 -4.80 -12.48 4.70
CA ILE A 63 -4.31 -11.11 4.42
C ILE A 63 -4.82 -10.65 3.05
N ARG A 64 -4.69 -11.51 2.04
CA ARG A 64 -5.18 -11.27 0.69
C ARG A 64 -6.68 -10.94 0.68
N GLU A 65 -7.49 -11.69 1.43
CA GLU A 65 -8.91 -11.42 1.52
C GLU A 65 -9.23 -10.08 2.19
N ILE A 66 -8.52 -9.71 3.26
CA ILE A 66 -8.69 -8.40 3.91
C ILE A 66 -8.42 -7.29 2.89
N VAL A 67 -7.28 -7.34 2.20
CA VAL A 67 -6.89 -6.33 1.20
C VAL A 67 -7.92 -6.26 0.08
N ARG A 68 -8.29 -7.41 -0.51
CA ARG A 68 -9.27 -7.49 -1.60
C ARG A 68 -10.58 -6.80 -1.24
N ARG A 69 -11.12 -7.11 -0.05
CA ARG A 69 -12.39 -6.53 0.41
C ARG A 69 -12.36 -5.01 0.43
N HIS A 70 -11.22 -4.39 0.74
CA HIS A 70 -11.09 -2.93 0.74
C HIS A 70 -10.83 -2.38 -0.67
N VAL A 71 -9.97 -3.03 -1.46
CA VAL A 71 -9.72 -2.67 -2.88
C VAL A 71 -11.03 -2.62 -3.65
N GLU A 72 -11.88 -3.64 -3.54
CA GLU A 72 -13.20 -3.69 -4.19
C GLU A 72 -14.13 -2.52 -3.83
N LYS A 73 -13.93 -1.87 -2.67
CA LYS A 73 -14.71 -0.67 -2.28
C LYS A 73 -14.15 0.61 -2.89
N MET A 74 -12.85 0.68 -3.10
CA MET A 74 -12.15 1.84 -3.64
C MET A 74 -12.27 1.93 -5.17
N GLU A 75 -12.21 0.78 -5.87
CA GLU A 75 -12.13 0.75 -7.34
C GLU A 75 -13.25 1.48 -8.07
N PRO A 76 -14.55 1.33 -7.71
CA PRO A 76 -15.61 1.98 -8.48
C PRO A 76 -15.51 3.51 -8.49
N LEU A 77 -14.96 4.12 -7.43
CA LEU A 77 -14.71 5.55 -7.41
C LEU A 77 -13.47 5.90 -8.26
N ARG A 78 -12.39 5.13 -8.15
CA ARG A 78 -11.18 5.35 -8.94
C ARG A 78 -11.46 5.23 -10.44
N GLU A 79 -12.22 4.24 -10.88
CA GLU A 79 -12.61 4.06 -12.29
C GLU A 79 -13.37 5.27 -12.84
N ARG A 80 -14.31 5.82 -12.07
CA ARG A 80 -15.06 7.03 -12.47
C ARG A 80 -14.15 8.24 -12.59
N MET A 81 -13.25 8.44 -11.61
CA MET A 81 -12.30 9.55 -11.63
C MET A 81 -11.32 9.41 -12.81
N TYR A 82 -10.76 8.22 -13.00
CA TYR A 82 -9.87 7.90 -14.12
C TYR A 82 -10.51 8.25 -15.47
N ALA A 83 -11.76 7.85 -15.68
CA ALA A 83 -12.49 8.14 -16.91
C ALA A 83 -12.60 9.65 -17.21
N SER A 84 -12.67 10.50 -16.17
CA SER A 84 -12.70 11.96 -16.32
C SER A 84 -11.33 12.62 -16.51
N ILE A 85 -10.25 11.98 -16.08
CA ILE A 85 -8.90 12.59 -16.05
C ILE A 85 -7.92 11.98 -17.07
N LYS A 86 -8.33 10.98 -17.85
CA LYS A 86 -7.46 10.27 -18.83
C LYS A 86 -6.66 11.17 -19.78
N ASP A 87 -7.19 12.35 -20.13
CA ASP A 87 -6.57 13.33 -21.03
C ASP A 87 -5.97 14.53 -20.28
N SER A 88 -6.03 14.53 -18.94
CA SER A 88 -5.57 15.63 -18.11
C SER A 88 -4.07 15.86 -18.23
N LYS A 89 -3.70 17.15 -18.26
CA LYS A 89 -2.32 17.64 -18.28
C LYS A 89 -1.88 18.20 -16.94
N ARG A 90 -2.62 17.93 -15.86
CA ARG A 90 -2.32 18.39 -14.51
C ARG A 90 -1.98 17.20 -13.62
N LEU A 91 -0.77 17.17 -13.07
CA LEU A 91 -0.34 16.12 -12.14
C LEU A 91 -1.32 15.95 -10.97
N ARG A 92 -1.82 17.06 -10.44
CA ARG A 92 -2.80 17.06 -9.35
C ARG A 92 -4.02 16.19 -9.64
N ASP A 93 -4.56 16.20 -10.85
CA ASP A 93 -5.76 15.42 -11.18
C ASP A 93 -5.47 13.90 -11.10
N TRP A 94 -4.26 13.48 -11.46
CA TRP A 94 -3.80 12.09 -11.33
C TRP A 94 -3.54 11.69 -9.88
N VAL A 95 -2.93 12.57 -9.09
CA VAL A 95 -2.72 12.35 -7.65
C VAL A 95 -4.06 12.31 -6.90
N GLU A 96 -5.03 13.16 -7.27
CA GLU A 96 -6.40 13.09 -6.75
C GLU A 96 -7.07 11.75 -7.06
N CYS A 97 -6.90 11.23 -8.28
CA CYS A 97 -7.39 9.91 -8.69
C CYS A 97 -6.74 8.76 -7.87
N LEU A 98 -5.55 8.97 -7.32
CA LEU A 98 -4.90 8.02 -6.42
C LEU A 98 -5.40 8.14 -4.97
N VAL A 99 -5.47 9.37 -4.44
CA VAL A 99 -5.69 9.63 -3.00
C VAL A 99 -7.17 9.62 -2.61
N VAL A 100 -8.04 10.26 -3.40
CA VAL A 100 -9.45 10.47 -3.03
C VAL A 100 -10.20 9.15 -2.78
N PRO A 101 -10.07 8.10 -3.62
CA PRO A 101 -10.76 6.84 -3.37
C PRO A 101 -10.38 6.19 -2.04
N VAL A 102 -9.11 6.34 -1.63
CA VAL A 102 -8.59 5.79 -0.38
C VAL A 102 -9.15 6.55 0.82
N CYS A 103 -9.12 7.89 0.77
CA CYS A 103 -9.65 8.73 1.85
C CYS A 103 -11.18 8.62 2.00
N ASP A 104 -11.92 8.55 0.89
CA ASP A 104 -13.38 8.34 0.90
C ASP A 104 -13.73 6.98 1.52
N HIS A 105 -12.95 5.96 1.20
CA HIS A 105 -13.09 4.64 1.81
C HIS A 105 -12.80 4.66 3.31
N TYR A 106 -11.73 5.33 3.77
CA TYR A 106 -11.47 5.48 5.22
C TYR A 106 -12.61 6.19 5.95
N ASP A 107 -13.20 7.23 5.35
CA ASP A 107 -14.37 7.92 5.90
C ASP A 107 -15.57 6.96 6.03
N SER A 108 -15.77 6.10 5.02
CA SER A 108 -16.86 5.12 5.00
C SER A 108 -16.74 4.00 6.04
N LEU A 109 -15.52 3.70 6.52
CA LEU A 109 -15.30 2.70 7.57
C LEU A 109 -15.75 3.19 8.95
N GLY A 110 -15.81 4.51 9.15
CA GLY A 110 -16.13 5.13 10.43
C GLY A 110 -15.04 4.95 11.50
N GLU A 111 -15.39 5.26 12.74
CA GLU A 111 -14.51 5.16 13.89
C GLU A 111 -15.10 4.21 14.95
N PRO A 112 -14.34 3.21 15.43
CA PRO A 112 -12.94 2.92 15.08
C PRO A 112 -12.80 2.18 13.73
N SER A 113 -11.63 2.34 13.11
CA SER A 113 -11.17 1.55 11.95
C SER A 113 -9.75 1.02 12.19
N TRP A 114 -9.35 0.03 11.38
CA TRP A 114 -8.07 -0.68 11.52
C TRP A 114 -7.28 -0.83 10.21
N PHE A 115 -7.91 -0.57 9.06
CA PHE A 115 -7.32 -0.87 7.77
C PHE A 115 -6.04 -0.06 7.49
N ALA A 116 -5.97 1.21 7.90
CA ALA A 116 -4.79 2.02 7.66
C ALA A 116 -3.58 1.49 8.46
N ARG A 117 -3.77 1.20 9.74
CA ARG A 117 -2.70 0.59 10.56
C ARG A 117 -2.35 -0.81 10.10
N PHE A 118 -3.33 -1.61 9.67
CA PHE A 118 -3.09 -2.94 9.11
C PHE A 118 -2.16 -2.88 7.88
N THR A 119 -2.41 -1.99 6.93
CA THR A 119 -1.55 -1.84 5.74
C THR A 119 -0.14 -1.38 6.11
N ALA A 120 0.01 -0.48 7.10
CA ALA A 120 1.31 -0.07 7.60
C ALA A 120 2.11 -1.22 8.27
N GLN A 121 1.44 -2.16 8.93
CA GLN A 121 2.10 -3.35 9.52
C GLN A 121 2.66 -4.29 8.45
N ILE A 122 2.15 -4.23 7.22
CA ILE A 122 2.59 -5.04 6.08
C ILE A 122 3.69 -4.36 5.27
N GLN A 123 3.73 -3.03 5.25
CA GLN A 123 4.57 -2.21 4.36
C GLN A 123 6.06 -2.57 4.36
N PHE A 124 6.60 -3.05 5.48
CA PHE A 124 8.03 -3.34 5.65
C PHE A 124 8.39 -4.83 5.55
N ASP A 125 7.41 -5.71 5.33
CA ASP A 125 7.63 -7.13 5.06
C ASP A 125 7.48 -7.37 3.54
N PRO A 126 8.58 -7.68 2.80
CA PRO A 126 8.51 -7.81 1.36
C PRO A 126 7.51 -8.86 0.85
N GLN A 127 7.35 -9.97 1.58
CA GLN A 127 6.45 -11.05 1.17
C GLN A 127 4.99 -10.70 1.40
N LEU A 128 4.69 -9.93 2.47
CA LEU A 128 3.34 -9.48 2.71
C LEU A 128 2.98 -8.27 1.85
N ARG A 129 3.95 -7.36 1.63
CA ARG A 129 3.78 -6.19 0.76
C ARG A 129 3.41 -6.61 -0.66
N SER A 130 4.02 -7.65 -1.20
CA SER A 130 3.68 -8.14 -2.55
C SER A 130 2.22 -8.60 -2.65
N ILE A 131 1.64 -9.18 -1.58
CA ILE A 131 0.22 -9.54 -1.56
C ILE A 131 -0.68 -8.30 -1.70
N VAL A 132 -0.32 -7.21 -1.03
CA VAL A 132 -1.07 -5.95 -1.10
C VAL A 132 -0.96 -5.34 -2.49
N GLU A 133 0.25 -5.31 -3.04
CA GLU A 133 0.53 -4.82 -4.39
C GLU A 133 -0.22 -5.64 -5.44
N ASP A 134 -0.19 -6.97 -5.36
CA ASP A 134 -0.91 -7.87 -6.29
C ASP A 134 -2.42 -7.67 -6.25
N GLU A 135 -3.03 -7.46 -5.08
CA GLU A 135 -4.48 -7.21 -5.00
C GLU A 135 -4.82 -5.79 -5.46
N ALA A 136 -4.00 -4.79 -5.13
CA ALA A 136 -4.25 -3.41 -5.55
C ALA A 136 -4.09 -3.22 -7.07
N LEU A 137 -3.08 -3.84 -7.67
CA LEU A 137 -2.75 -3.71 -9.10
C LEU A 137 -3.57 -4.62 -10.00
N ARG A 138 -4.35 -5.55 -9.45
CA ARG A 138 -5.37 -6.27 -10.23
C ARG A 138 -6.36 -5.33 -10.88
N ALA A 139 -6.58 -4.15 -10.29
CA ALA A 139 -7.42 -3.14 -10.88
C ALA A 139 -6.64 -2.30 -11.90
N GLU A 140 -7.05 -2.37 -13.17
CA GLU A 140 -6.44 -1.60 -14.26
C GLU A 140 -6.46 -0.08 -13.99
N SER A 141 -7.42 0.40 -13.20
CA SER A 141 -7.59 1.82 -12.89
C SER A 141 -6.41 2.37 -12.07
N LEU A 142 -5.86 1.59 -11.13
CA LEU A 142 -4.70 1.98 -10.33
C LEU A 142 -3.45 2.03 -11.19
N ASP A 143 -3.18 0.95 -11.91
CA ASP A 143 -2.03 0.81 -12.79
C ASP A 143 -1.94 1.97 -13.79
N ARG A 144 -3.06 2.27 -14.48
CA ARG A 144 -3.14 3.40 -15.41
C ARG A 144 -3.03 4.77 -14.73
N THR A 145 -3.49 4.90 -13.49
CA THR A 145 -3.33 6.16 -12.73
C THR A 145 -1.86 6.40 -12.40
N VAL A 146 -1.15 5.35 -11.95
CA VAL A 146 0.28 5.39 -11.64
C VAL A 146 1.12 5.66 -12.89
N ASP A 147 0.78 5.02 -14.02
CA ASP A 147 1.40 5.33 -15.32
C ASP A 147 1.13 6.78 -15.77
N GLY A 148 -0.05 7.32 -15.49
CA GLY A 148 -0.33 8.73 -15.76
C GLY A 148 0.54 9.69 -14.94
N ILE A 149 0.83 9.35 -13.68
CA ILE A 149 1.72 10.13 -12.80
C ILE A 149 3.17 10.12 -13.32
N SER A 150 3.67 8.96 -13.77
CA SER A 150 5.07 8.82 -14.21
C SER A 150 5.44 9.76 -15.37
N ARG A 151 4.47 10.11 -16.23
CA ARG A 151 4.62 11.02 -17.38
C ARG A 151 4.98 12.45 -17.00
N PHE A 152 4.83 12.85 -15.75
CA PHE A 152 5.20 14.18 -15.26
C PHE A 152 6.65 14.27 -14.78
N MET A 153 7.39 13.16 -14.80
CA MET A 153 8.81 13.10 -14.40
C MET A 153 9.75 12.63 -15.54
N PRO A 154 9.55 13.01 -16.82
CA PRO A 154 10.27 12.40 -17.94
C PRO A 154 11.76 12.78 -18.01
N SER A 155 12.17 13.85 -17.32
CA SER A 155 13.55 14.34 -17.32
C SER A 155 14.39 13.83 -16.14
N LEU A 156 13.80 13.04 -15.24
CA LEU A 156 14.50 12.51 -14.08
C LEU A 156 15.16 11.17 -14.41
N PRO A 157 16.34 10.87 -13.83
CA PRO A 157 16.90 9.52 -13.84
C PRO A 157 15.92 8.48 -13.28
N GLU A 158 15.96 7.26 -13.81
CA GLU A 158 15.01 6.18 -13.44
C GLU A 158 15.04 5.83 -11.95
N ASP A 159 16.22 5.82 -11.35
CA ASP A 159 16.43 5.59 -9.91
C ASP A 159 15.79 6.69 -9.05
N VAL A 160 15.87 7.94 -9.50
CA VAL A 160 15.22 9.08 -8.85
C VAL A 160 13.70 8.99 -8.97
N VAL A 161 13.17 8.59 -10.14
CA VAL A 161 11.74 8.35 -10.32
C VAL A 161 11.27 7.24 -9.38
N ALA A 162 11.99 6.11 -9.33
CA ALA A 162 11.69 5.02 -8.42
C ALA A 162 11.71 5.45 -6.94
N GLU A 163 12.66 6.29 -6.55
CA GLU A 163 12.72 6.86 -5.20
C GLU A 163 11.49 7.74 -4.88
N ARG A 164 11.07 8.60 -5.82
CA ARG A 164 9.87 9.43 -5.65
C ARG A 164 8.60 8.59 -5.51
N PHE A 165 8.46 7.53 -6.31
CA PHE A 165 7.34 6.59 -6.16
C PHE A 165 7.36 5.87 -4.80
N ARG A 166 8.54 5.47 -4.32
CA ARG A 166 8.67 4.87 -2.98
C ARG A 166 8.29 5.85 -1.87
N MET A 167 8.75 7.09 -1.95
CA MET A 167 8.37 8.15 -1.01
C MET A 167 6.87 8.44 -1.04
N MET A 168 6.27 8.52 -2.24
CA MET A 168 4.82 8.67 -2.41
C MET A 168 4.06 7.49 -1.78
N GLN A 169 4.50 6.25 -2.00
CA GLN A 169 3.91 5.06 -1.38
C GLN A 169 3.99 5.14 0.15
N MET A 170 5.13 5.56 0.71
CA MET A 170 5.28 5.75 2.15
C MET A 170 4.31 6.79 2.70
N LEU A 171 4.11 7.93 2.00
CA LEU A 171 3.12 8.93 2.39
C LEU A 171 1.69 8.37 2.33
N MET A 172 1.36 7.61 1.28
CA MET A 172 0.04 7.00 1.10
C MET A 172 -0.31 5.97 2.18
N VAL A 173 0.68 5.31 2.77
CA VAL A 173 0.46 4.25 3.77
C VAL A 173 0.64 4.75 5.19
N LEU A 174 1.77 5.43 5.47
CA LEU A 174 2.13 5.79 6.83
C LEU A 174 1.35 7.00 7.36
N THR A 175 0.99 7.97 6.50
CA THR A 175 0.23 9.14 6.93
C THR A 175 -1.19 8.76 7.39
N PRO A 176 -1.99 7.96 6.63
CA PRO A 176 -3.27 7.46 7.13
C PRO A 176 -3.14 6.59 8.37
N ALA A 177 -2.14 5.72 8.44
CA ALA A 177 -1.94 4.84 9.59
C ALA A 177 -1.66 5.65 10.87
N SER A 178 -0.82 6.69 10.78
CA SER A 178 -0.56 7.60 11.89
C SER A 178 -1.83 8.34 12.32
N ARG A 179 -2.65 8.82 11.37
CA ARG A 179 -3.92 9.47 11.67
C ARG A 179 -4.89 8.52 12.38
N GLU A 180 -5.10 7.33 11.82
CA GLU A 180 -5.99 6.31 12.39
C GLU A 180 -5.55 5.92 13.82
N ALA A 181 -4.24 5.83 14.07
CA ALA A 181 -3.69 5.58 15.40
C ALA A 181 -4.01 6.69 16.40
N SER A 182 -3.92 7.96 16.00
CA SER A 182 -4.27 9.10 16.86
C SER A 182 -5.77 9.18 17.12
N LEU A 183 -6.61 8.97 16.10
CA LEU A 183 -8.08 8.91 16.25
C LEU A 183 -8.48 7.81 17.25
N ALA A 184 -7.88 6.62 17.15
CA ALA A 184 -8.15 5.50 18.06
C ALA A 184 -7.82 5.82 19.54
N LYS A 185 -6.94 6.79 19.79
CA LYS A 185 -6.58 7.27 21.14
C LYS A 185 -7.33 8.53 21.57
N GLY A 186 -8.16 9.10 20.69
CA GLY A 186 -8.80 10.41 20.91
C GLY A 186 -7.81 11.58 20.91
N GLU A 187 -6.65 11.43 20.25
CA GLU A 187 -5.66 12.49 20.10
C GLU A 187 -6.08 13.47 18.99
N PRO A 188 -5.72 14.76 19.10
CA PRO A 188 -6.04 15.73 18.06
C PRO A 188 -5.32 15.39 16.75
N VAL A 189 -6.04 15.51 15.63
CA VAL A 189 -5.51 15.32 14.27
C VAL A 189 -5.75 16.57 13.42
N TYR A 190 -4.91 16.77 12.40
CA TYR A 190 -5.10 17.84 11.42
C TYR A 190 -6.36 17.59 10.56
N GLY A 191 -7.24 18.57 10.43
CA GLY A 191 -8.45 18.45 9.61
C GLY A 191 -9.55 17.60 10.26
N SER A 192 -10.79 18.03 10.05
CA SER A 192 -11.99 17.49 10.67
C SER A 192 -12.49 16.17 10.05
N SER A 193 -11.95 15.79 8.87
CA SER A 193 -12.38 14.61 8.12
C SER A 193 -11.23 13.98 7.33
N TRP A 194 -11.44 12.74 6.85
CA TRP A 194 -10.51 12.10 5.92
C TRP A 194 -10.39 12.86 4.59
N ARG A 195 -11.43 13.58 4.18
CA ARG A 195 -11.41 14.43 2.99
C ARG A 195 -10.43 15.60 3.13
N GLU A 196 -10.44 16.31 4.25
CA GLU A 196 -9.49 17.40 4.51
C GLU A 196 -8.06 16.88 4.64
N ALA A 197 -7.87 15.76 5.35
CA ALA A 197 -6.57 15.10 5.44
C ALA A 197 -6.05 14.65 4.05
N GLY A 198 -6.94 14.14 3.21
CA GLY A 198 -6.64 13.76 1.83
C GLY A 198 -6.16 14.95 0.99
N GLY A 199 -6.78 16.12 1.16
CA GLY A 199 -6.33 17.36 0.50
C GLY A 199 -4.87 17.71 0.82
N ALA A 200 -4.50 17.68 2.10
CA ALA A 200 -3.12 17.93 2.52
C ALA A 200 -2.15 16.85 2.01
N LEU A 201 -2.58 15.58 1.96
CA LEU A 201 -1.79 14.48 1.38
C LEU A 201 -1.57 14.66 -0.12
N ILE A 202 -2.60 15.09 -0.87
CA ILE A 202 -2.47 15.43 -2.29
C ILE A 202 -1.45 16.57 -2.48
N ASP A 203 -1.56 17.63 -1.69
CA ASP A 203 -0.62 18.77 -1.76
C ASP A 203 0.83 18.32 -1.52
N ALA A 204 1.05 17.48 -0.51
CA ALA A 204 2.37 16.94 -0.18
C ALA A 204 2.93 16.04 -1.30
N ILE A 205 2.10 15.14 -1.86
CA ILE A 205 2.52 14.25 -2.95
C ILE A 205 2.82 15.05 -4.22
N VAL A 206 1.96 16.01 -4.61
CA VAL A 206 2.22 16.87 -5.77
C VAL A 206 3.53 17.64 -5.57
N GLY A 207 3.74 18.27 -4.40
CA GLY A 207 4.97 18.98 -4.09
C GLY A 207 6.21 18.10 -4.15
N LEU A 208 6.14 16.87 -3.61
CA LEU A 208 7.22 15.87 -3.69
C LEU A 208 7.57 15.54 -5.14
N LEU A 209 6.56 15.29 -5.96
CA LEU A 209 6.74 14.85 -7.35
C LEU A 209 7.17 15.99 -8.29
N GLU A 210 6.80 17.24 -8.00
CA GLU A 210 7.21 18.42 -8.77
C GLU A 210 8.54 19.03 -8.30
N ALA A 211 9.03 18.65 -7.11
CA ALA A 211 10.27 19.19 -6.57
C ALA A 211 11.41 19.08 -7.60
N PRO A 212 12.30 20.08 -7.73
CA PRO A 212 13.46 19.98 -8.60
C PRO A 212 14.39 18.85 -8.15
N HIS A 213 15.13 18.25 -9.08
CA HIS A 213 16.16 17.27 -8.75
C HIS A 213 17.54 17.94 -8.71
N HIS A 214 18.21 17.87 -7.56
CA HIS A 214 19.46 18.57 -7.28
C HIS A 214 20.66 18.18 -8.18
N ALA A 215 20.59 17.15 -9.03
CA ALA A 215 21.70 16.82 -9.94
C ALA A 215 21.99 17.90 -10.99
N GLN A 216 21.09 18.86 -11.23
CA GLN A 216 21.37 20.05 -12.03
C GLN A 216 22.27 21.08 -11.32
N GLU A 217 22.38 21.06 -9.98
CA GLU A 217 23.29 21.93 -9.23
C GLU A 217 24.70 21.32 -9.11
N LEU A 218 24.81 20.01 -8.90
CA LEU A 218 26.10 19.31 -8.77
C LEU A 218 26.92 19.29 -10.08
N ALA A 219 26.27 19.33 -11.24
CA ALA A 219 26.96 19.46 -12.53
C ALA A 219 27.61 20.85 -12.72
N GLY A 220 27.16 21.87 -11.99
CA GLY A 220 27.78 23.19 -11.94
C GLY A 220 28.97 23.26 -10.97
N GLU A 221 29.00 22.41 -9.94
CA GLU A 221 30.09 22.35 -8.95
C GLU A 221 31.22 21.38 -9.35
N HIS A 222 30.95 20.37 -10.18
CA HIS A 222 31.95 19.36 -10.57
C HIS A 222 32.85 19.74 -11.77
N HIS A 223 32.81 20.96 -12.31
CA HIS A 223 33.78 21.38 -13.32
C HIS A 223 35.21 21.55 -12.75
N ASP A 224 35.36 21.60 -11.43
CA ASP A 224 36.65 21.81 -10.75
C ASP A 224 37.30 20.54 -10.18
N ASP A 225 36.67 19.36 -10.25
CA ASP A 225 37.25 18.13 -9.67
C ASP A 225 37.39 16.99 -10.69
N HIS A 226 38.20 17.24 -11.71
CA HIS A 226 38.69 16.24 -12.67
C HIS A 226 39.78 15.36 -12.04
N ARG A 227 39.50 14.65 -10.95
CA ARG A 227 40.35 13.55 -10.49
C ARG A 227 39.50 12.57 -9.69
N LEU A 228 39.33 11.37 -10.27
CA LEU A 228 38.78 10.12 -9.70
C LEU A 228 37.56 9.57 -10.47
N ARG A 229 37.70 9.41 -11.80
CA ARG A 229 36.97 8.38 -12.54
C ARG A 229 37.87 7.17 -12.71
N GLY A 230 37.61 6.11 -11.95
CA GLY A 230 38.28 4.84 -12.08
C GLY A 230 37.35 3.70 -11.69
N GLN A 231 36.80 3.04 -12.71
CA GLN A 231 36.26 1.67 -12.72
C GLN A 231 34.90 1.42 -12.04
N MET A 232 33.84 1.32 -12.85
CA MET A 232 33.11 0.05 -12.98
C MET A 232 32.38 0.01 -14.33
N ARG A 233 32.56 -1.10 -15.07
CA ARG A 233 32.04 -1.32 -16.43
C ARG A 233 30.62 -1.88 -16.39
N LEU A 234 29.85 -1.47 -17.40
CA LEU A 234 28.51 -1.92 -17.80
C LEU A 234 28.41 -3.42 -18.12
N ALA A 235 27.34 -4.05 -17.62
CA ALA A 235 26.54 -5.16 -18.19
C ALA A 235 25.49 -5.56 -17.12
N GLY A 236 24.19 -5.73 -17.34
CA GLY A 236 23.31 -5.67 -18.50
C GLY A 236 21.85 -5.69 -18.00
N ASP A 237 20.94 -5.34 -18.92
CA ASP A 237 19.49 -5.59 -18.94
C ASP A 237 18.57 -4.87 -17.94
N ILE A 238 18.18 -3.68 -18.40
CA ILE A 238 17.19 -2.71 -17.90
C ILE A 238 15.77 -3.20 -18.25
N ALA A 239 15.35 -4.37 -17.75
CA ALA A 239 14.03 -4.96 -18.03
C ALA A 239 13.10 -5.10 -16.80
N ASP A 240 13.59 -4.84 -15.57
CA ASP A 240 12.89 -5.17 -14.32
C ASP A 240 12.58 -3.94 -13.44
N LEU A 241 11.71 -3.05 -13.91
CA LEU A 241 11.03 -2.08 -13.04
C LEU A 241 9.89 -2.80 -12.27
N PRO A 242 9.79 -2.67 -10.93
CA PRO A 242 8.95 -3.56 -10.13
C PRO A 242 7.50 -3.06 -10.07
N PHE A 243 6.69 -3.52 -11.00
CA PHE A 243 5.33 -3.98 -10.67
C PHE A 243 5.12 -5.48 -10.98
N LYS A 244 6.20 -6.23 -11.22
CA LYS A 244 6.16 -7.70 -11.22
C LYS A 244 7.40 -8.29 -10.56
N HIS A 245 7.13 -9.38 -9.83
CA HIS A 245 8.07 -10.23 -9.12
C HIS A 245 9.40 -10.49 -9.85
N ASP A 246 10.51 -10.29 -9.14
CA ASP A 246 11.49 -11.38 -9.00
C ASP A 246 12.17 -11.33 -7.63
N ALA A 247 12.30 -12.50 -7.00
CA ALA A 247 12.75 -12.70 -5.62
C ALA A 247 14.19 -13.24 -5.55
N SER A 248 15.00 -13.07 -6.60
CA SER A 248 16.29 -13.74 -6.72
C SER A 248 17.54 -12.87 -6.52
N VAL A 249 17.42 -11.63 -6.03
CA VAL A 249 18.60 -10.72 -5.91
C VAL A 249 18.81 -10.25 -4.47
N TYR A 250 19.11 -11.19 -3.58
CA TYR A 250 19.80 -10.88 -2.31
C TYR A 250 20.80 -12.00 -2.00
N GLU A 251 21.99 -11.93 -2.60
CA GLU A 251 23.14 -12.66 -2.09
C GLU A 251 23.64 -11.94 -0.83
N VAL A 252 23.55 -12.63 0.30
CA VAL A 252 23.90 -12.11 1.63
C VAL A 252 25.42 -11.95 1.72
N TYR A 253 25.89 -10.71 1.90
CA TYR A 253 27.26 -10.45 2.34
C TYR A 253 27.33 -10.67 3.87
N GLU A 254 27.95 -11.77 4.30
CA GLU A 254 28.35 -11.98 5.69
C GLU A 254 29.72 -11.34 5.94
N PRO A 255 29.87 -10.38 6.88
CA PRO A 255 31.17 -9.86 7.25
C PRO A 255 31.96 -10.89 8.10
N PRO A 256 33.29 -10.95 7.99
CA PRO A 256 34.10 -11.94 8.70
C PRO A 256 34.08 -11.69 10.20
N VAL A 257 33.69 -12.73 10.95
CA VAL A 257 33.82 -12.78 12.41
C VAL A 257 35.30 -12.98 12.74
N THR A 258 35.93 -11.99 13.36
CA THR A 258 37.26 -12.14 13.97
C THR A 258 37.09 -12.51 15.45
N TRP A 259 37.70 -13.64 15.83
CA TRP A 259 37.84 -14.12 17.21
C TRP A 259 38.67 -13.19 18.08
#